data_AF-A0A970YI47-F1
#
_entry.id   AF-A0A970YI47-F1
#
_cell.length_a   1.000
_cell.length_b   1.000
_cell.length_c   1.000
_cell.angle_alpha   90.00
_cell.angle_beta   90.00
_cell.angle_gamma   90.00
#
_symmetry.space_group_name_H-M   'P 1'
#
loop_
_entity.id
_entity.type
_entity.pdbx_description
1 polymer ?
#
loop_
_entity_poly.entity_id
_entity_poly.type
_entity_poly.pdbx_seq_one_letter_code
_entity_poly.pdbx_strand_id
1 'polypeptide(L)'
;MFRRHILFSILLFSVIVSGYSFRDLDWLKHESEHFVYIYHDEVAGSISRIEEIAENTFLGLTELFGNPFRGKISILIGGYEDRSNGLANPIMESIYIMTIGLDYPYRNDGFWLEEVITHELSHLFQMTATTPVGNFLRNYFSRLYLPNALQPMWFTEGFAQLGSELIGDLYEYDYRRLPFLWDQLDKEDSFLEETVVSGYSGIGGEAYYNYGYAFLTFLYETYGFESVQELIKVKSGILGFAGVEVAFRMVYEKSYEELKAEFIEIQTHRWMEVVEPTINRFSQKIGEFVSHFRPKTYSGGLYYLAYDREMRCYSLYREGAEILNSTMEILDFSVFENEIALLVFEREVSETRLYFFREGKLERTKHAHLLGIDFLGKDRLVVLKNNFGIPSVEILSLRNERITPIFESSAGAEMQIDNLRASLDGTLVAFRINILGSKYLALYSSIDENLNLFEVTEDFSIGSWTADGFLVSIQNGVGSSIYLLTPGGKMSGQ
;
A
#
# COMPACT_ATOMS: atom_id res chain seq x y z
N MET A 1 5.35 -43.57 22.99
CA MET A 1 5.71 -42.26 23.57
C MET A 1 6.72 -41.47 22.73
N PHE A 2 7.77 -42.09 22.16
CA PHE A 2 8.84 -41.37 21.45
C PHE A 2 8.45 -40.66 20.12
N ARG A 3 7.43 -41.14 19.39
CA ARG A 3 7.00 -40.53 18.11
C ARG A 3 6.20 -39.23 18.24
N ARG A 4 5.60 -38.98 19.40
CA ARG A 4 4.70 -37.82 19.62
C ARG A 4 5.48 -36.55 19.99
N HIS A 5 6.68 -36.70 20.55
CA HIS A 5 7.58 -35.59 20.86
C HIS A 5 8.35 -35.10 19.63
N ILE A 6 8.71 -35.98 18.69
CA ILE A 6 9.43 -35.60 17.45
C ILE A 6 8.54 -34.74 16.54
N LEU A 7 7.24 -35.04 16.43
CA LEU A 7 6.29 -34.22 15.66
C LEU A 7 6.05 -32.85 16.30
N PHE A 8 6.06 -32.76 17.64
CA PHE A 8 5.93 -31.49 18.35
C PHE A 8 7.19 -30.62 18.22
N SER A 9 8.37 -31.23 18.19
CA SER A 9 9.65 -30.55 17.94
C SER A 9 9.78 -30.06 16.50
N ILE A 10 9.27 -30.81 15.51
CA ILE A 10 9.28 -30.39 14.09
C ILE A 10 8.27 -29.26 13.82
N LEU A 11 7.12 -29.25 14.51
CA LEU A 11 6.14 -28.16 14.42
C LEU A 11 6.56 -26.89 15.17
N LEU A 12 7.22 -27.00 16.33
CA LEU A 12 7.83 -25.83 16.97
C LEU A 12 8.96 -25.25 16.12
N PHE A 13 9.74 -26.09 15.44
CA PHE A 13 10.80 -25.61 14.56
C PHE A 13 10.23 -24.95 13.29
N SER A 14 9.11 -25.41 12.73
CA SER A 14 8.50 -24.74 11.57
C SER A 14 7.88 -23.37 11.90
N VAL A 15 7.36 -23.17 13.11
CA VAL A 15 6.81 -21.86 13.55
C VAL A 15 7.92 -20.85 13.83
N ILE A 16 9.11 -21.31 14.27
CA ILE A 16 10.29 -20.44 14.40
C ILE A 16 10.90 -20.13 13.02
N VAL A 17 10.71 -21.01 12.03
CA VAL A 17 11.23 -20.85 10.66
C VAL A 17 10.34 -19.98 9.77
N SER A 18 9.11 -19.66 10.18
CA SER A 18 8.33 -18.54 9.62
C SER A 18 8.80 -17.20 10.18
N GLY A 19 10.09 -16.91 10.03
CA GLY A 19 10.60 -15.65 9.49
C GLY A 19 10.31 -14.30 10.17
N TYR A 20 9.69 -14.22 11.34
CA TYR A 20 9.84 -13.01 12.15
C TYR A 20 11.09 -13.18 13.00
N SER A 21 12.25 -12.80 12.48
CA SER A 21 13.35 -12.47 13.38
C SER A 21 12.87 -11.30 14.21
N PHE A 22 12.45 -11.55 15.45
CA PHE A 22 12.36 -10.46 16.42
C PHE A 22 13.76 -9.88 16.47
N ARG A 23 13.94 -8.72 15.83
CA ARG A 23 15.18 -7.95 15.92
C ARG A 23 15.43 -7.68 17.39
N ASP A 24 16.70 -7.56 17.75
CA ASP A 24 17.14 -7.23 19.11
C ASP A 24 16.76 -5.77 19.39
N LEU A 25 15.48 -5.55 19.67
CA LEU A 25 14.83 -4.28 19.99
C LEU A 25 14.15 -4.41 21.35
N ASP A 26 14.03 -3.28 22.05
CA ASP A 26 13.31 -3.23 23.31
C ASP A 26 11.80 -3.19 23.05
N TRP A 27 11.15 -4.34 23.25
CA TRP A 27 9.71 -4.49 23.07
C TRP A 27 8.94 -4.05 24.32
N LEU A 28 7.97 -3.16 24.10
CA LEU A 28 7.08 -2.57 25.06
C LEU A 28 5.65 -3.09 24.86
N LYS A 29 4.83 -2.87 25.89
CA LYS A 29 3.43 -3.26 25.92
C LYS A 29 2.59 -2.12 26.48
N HIS A 30 1.51 -1.81 25.78
CA HIS A 30 0.46 -0.88 26.23
C HIS A 30 -0.91 -1.56 26.12
N GLU A 31 -1.88 -1.12 26.91
CA GLU A 31 -3.25 -1.66 26.85
C GLU A 31 -4.28 -0.54 26.90
N SER A 32 -5.30 -0.66 26.06
CA SER A 32 -6.52 0.17 26.07
C SER A 32 -7.73 -0.68 26.48
N GLU A 33 -8.96 -0.22 26.21
CA GLU A 33 -10.17 -0.97 26.56
C GLU A 33 -10.27 -2.29 25.80
N HIS A 34 -10.08 -2.24 24.47
CA HIS A 34 -10.28 -3.38 23.58
C HIS A 34 -8.98 -4.00 23.05
N PHE A 35 -7.82 -3.38 23.28
CA PHE A 35 -6.56 -3.79 22.65
C PHE A 35 -5.38 -3.96 23.60
N VAL A 36 -4.44 -4.81 23.16
CA VAL A 36 -3.08 -4.92 23.69
C VAL A 36 -2.11 -4.57 22.56
N TYR A 37 -1.33 -3.51 22.74
CA TYR A 37 -0.33 -3.06 21.78
C TYR A 37 1.03 -3.65 22.14
N ILE A 38 1.71 -4.23 21.16
CA ILE A 38 3.06 -4.80 21.28
C ILE A 38 3.93 -4.10 20.24
N TYR A 39 4.92 -3.34 20.69
CA TYR A 39 5.68 -2.42 19.84
C TYR A 39 7.11 -2.27 20.35
N HIS A 40 8.02 -1.72 19.54
CA HIS A 40 9.38 -1.40 19.96
C HIS A 40 9.52 0.11 20.28
N ASP A 41 10.49 0.48 21.11
CA ASP A 41 10.64 1.84 21.65
C ASP A 41 10.63 2.95 20.57
N GLU A 42 11.20 2.69 19.40
CA GLU A 42 11.31 3.66 18.29
C GLU A 42 9.95 4.10 17.73
N VAL A 43 8.90 3.27 17.84
CA VAL A 43 7.53 3.62 17.41
C VAL A 43 6.63 4.04 18.58
N ALA A 44 7.18 4.20 19.80
CA ALA A 44 6.42 4.57 20.99
C ALA A 44 5.65 5.88 20.83
N GLY A 45 6.21 6.84 20.06
CA GLY A 45 5.58 8.12 19.79
C GLY A 45 4.24 8.03 19.05
N SER A 46 3.98 6.94 18.34
CA SER A 46 2.77 6.76 17.52
C SER A 46 1.67 5.97 18.23
N ILE A 47 1.92 5.44 19.43
CA ILE A 47 0.97 4.57 20.14
C ILE A 47 -0.31 5.28 20.50
N SER A 48 -0.25 6.54 20.96
CA SER A 48 -1.46 7.29 21.31
C SER A 48 -2.40 7.45 20.11
N ARG A 49 -1.85 7.64 18.91
CA ARG A 49 -2.62 7.78 17.67
C ARG A 49 -3.18 6.45 17.19
N ILE A 50 -2.35 5.41 17.21
CA ILE A 50 -2.76 4.06 16.84
C ILE A 50 -3.90 3.58 17.76
N GLU A 51 -3.82 3.90 19.05
CA GLU A 51 -4.89 3.60 20.02
C GLU A 51 -6.19 4.32 19.68
N GLU A 52 -6.13 5.63 19.40
CA GLU A 52 -7.29 6.43 19.02
C GLU A 52 -8.01 5.82 17.80
N ILE A 53 -7.25 5.52 16.74
CA ILE A 53 -7.78 4.92 15.50
C ILE A 53 -8.37 3.54 15.80
N ALA A 54 -7.65 2.68 16.53
CA ALA A 54 -8.08 1.30 16.79
C ALA A 54 -9.37 1.26 17.64
N GLU A 55 -9.47 2.07 18.69
CA GLU A 55 -10.65 2.14 19.55
C GLU A 55 -11.87 2.67 18.81
N ASN A 56 -11.71 3.74 18.02
CA ASN A 56 -12.80 4.25 17.17
C ASN A 56 -13.25 3.20 16.14
N THR A 57 -12.29 2.53 15.51
CA THR A 57 -12.55 1.47 14.53
C THR A 57 -13.30 0.30 15.18
N PHE A 58 -12.92 -0.09 16.39
CA PHE A 58 -13.56 -1.19 17.12
C PHE A 58 -15.06 -0.93 17.34
N LEU A 59 -15.43 0.30 17.68
CA LEU A 59 -16.82 0.69 17.89
C LEU A 59 -17.62 0.59 16.58
N GLY A 60 -17.10 1.16 15.50
CA GLY A 60 -17.74 1.10 14.18
C GLY A 60 -17.90 -0.33 13.65
N LEU A 61 -16.85 -1.15 13.76
CA LEU A 61 -16.90 -2.55 13.32
C LEU A 61 -17.82 -3.41 14.19
N THR A 62 -17.93 -3.10 15.49
CA THR A 62 -18.88 -3.78 16.37
C THR A 62 -20.32 -3.51 15.94
N GLU A 63 -20.64 -2.31 15.48
CA GLU A 63 -21.96 -1.99 14.94
C GLU A 63 -22.24 -2.74 13.63
N LEU A 64 -21.23 -2.83 12.75
CA LEU A 64 -21.36 -3.45 11.43
C LEU A 64 -21.41 -4.98 11.48
N PHE A 65 -20.49 -5.62 12.21
CA PHE A 65 -20.29 -7.08 12.22
C PHE A 65 -20.72 -7.77 13.52
N GLY A 66 -21.02 -7.00 14.57
CA GLY A 66 -21.13 -7.51 15.93
C GLY A 66 -19.76 -7.76 16.58
N ASN A 67 -19.75 -8.03 17.88
CA ASN A 67 -18.53 -8.32 18.64
C ASN A 67 -18.41 -9.82 19.01
N PRO A 68 -17.54 -10.59 18.33
CA PRO A 68 -17.27 -11.99 18.67
C PRO A 68 -16.16 -12.17 19.73
N PHE A 69 -15.50 -11.11 20.16
CA PHE A 69 -14.30 -11.19 21.00
C PHE A 69 -14.66 -11.27 22.49
N ARG A 70 -14.04 -12.22 23.19
CA ARG A 70 -14.16 -12.35 24.65
C ARG A 70 -13.10 -11.54 25.40
N GLY A 71 -11.96 -11.29 24.76
CA GLY A 71 -10.82 -10.58 25.33
C GLY A 71 -10.32 -9.51 24.38
N LYS A 72 -9.19 -8.90 24.75
CA LYS A 72 -8.56 -7.85 23.95
C LYS A 72 -7.90 -8.42 22.70
N ILE A 73 -7.98 -7.67 21.61
CA ILE A 73 -7.27 -7.95 20.36
C ILE A 73 -5.82 -7.49 20.50
N SER A 74 -4.86 -8.25 19.96
CA SER A 74 -3.45 -7.84 19.97
C SER A 74 -3.10 -7.05 18.71
N ILE A 75 -2.47 -5.90 18.85
CA ILE A 75 -1.93 -5.12 17.73
C ILE A 75 -0.41 -5.15 17.83
N LEU A 76 0.23 -5.85 16.89
CA LEU A 76 1.69 -5.85 16.75
C LEU A 76 2.08 -4.70 15.81
N ILE A 77 3.05 -3.90 16.22
CA ILE A 77 3.45 -2.69 15.49
C ILE A 77 4.92 -2.84 15.12
N GLY A 78 5.19 -2.90 13.81
CA GLY A 78 6.54 -2.94 13.25
C GLY A 78 6.87 -1.61 12.57
N GLY A 79 8.06 -1.06 12.86
CA GLY A 79 8.62 0.07 12.12
C GLY A 79 9.94 -0.24 11.43
N TYR A 80 10.53 -1.42 11.64
CA TYR A 80 11.84 -1.76 11.09
C TYR A 80 11.80 -2.29 9.66
N GLU A 81 10.60 -2.56 9.14
CA GLU A 81 10.36 -3.08 7.81
C GLU A 81 10.32 -1.94 6.79
N ASP A 82 10.98 -2.12 5.65
CA ASP A 82 11.03 -1.11 4.58
C ASP A 82 9.87 -1.23 3.59
N ARG A 83 8.76 -1.80 4.05
CA ARG A 83 7.51 -1.96 3.29
C ARG A 83 6.34 -1.55 4.14
N SER A 84 5.32 -1.06 3.47
CA SER A 84 3.99 -0.87 4.02
C SER A 84 3.21 -2.16 3.89
N ASN A 85 2.64 -2.68 4.97
CA ASN A 85 1.72 -3.80 4.89
C ASN A 85 0.91 -3.93 6.19
N GLY A 86 -0.16 -4.73 6.11
CA GLY A 86 -0.95 -5.18 7.23
C GLY A 86 -1.21 -6.68 7.13
N LEU A 87 -1.46 -7.32 8.28
CA LEU A 87 -1.87 -8.72 8.34
C LEU A 87 -2.84 -8.95 9.50
N ALA A 88 -4.01 -9.52 9.21
CA ALA A 88 -4.97 -9.97 10.20
C ALA A 88 -4.88 -11.49 10.47
N ASN A 89 -4.96 -11.88 11.74
CA ASN A 89 -5.03 -13.27 12.18
C ASN A 89 -6.28 -13.52 13.04
N PRO A 90 -7.36 -14.06 12.46
CA PRO A 90 -8.62 -14.31 13.16
C PRO A 90 -8.58 -15.41 14.22
N ILE A 91 -7.58 -16.29 14.17
CA ILE A 91 -7.39 -17.38 15.14
C ILE A 91 -6.67 -16.86 16.38
N MET A 92 -5.67 -16.01 16.18
CA MET A 92 -4.93 -15.40 17.29
C MET A 92 -5.63 -14.17 17.87
N GLU A 93 -6.61 -13.60 17.15
CA GLU A 93 -7.23 -12.31 17.48
C GLU A 93 -6.18 -11.22 17.53
N SER A 94 -5.39 -11.13 16.45
CA SER A 94 -4.33 -10.16 16.34
C SER A 94 -4.25 -9.58 14.95
N ILE A 95 -3.83 -8.32 14.87
CA ILE A 95 -3.34 -7.71 13.63
C ILE A 95 -1.87 -7.34 13.79
N TYR A 96 -1.17 -7.25 12.68
CA TYR A 96 0.18 -6.71 12.61
C TYR A 96 0.21 -5.62 11.55
N ILE A 97 0.70 -4.44 11.94
CA ILE A 97 0.77 -3.26 11.08
C ILE A 97 2.22 -2.80 10.94
N MET A 98 2.61 -2.46 9.72
CA MET A 98 3.88 -1.79 9.43
C MET A 98 3.63 -0.29 9.36
N THR A 99 4.40 0.48 10.12
CA THR A 99 4.15 1.91 10.33
C THR A 99 4.54 2.80 9.16
N ILE A 100 5.52 2.37 8.36
CA ILE A 100 5.91 3.08 7.14
C ILE A 100 4.78 2.97 6.12
N GLY A 101 4.19 4.11 5.75
CA GLY A 101 3.29 4.24 4.60
C GLY A 101 4.07 4.64 3.35
N LEU A 102 3.82 3.91 2.26
CA LEU A 102 4.38 4.12 0.93
C LEU A 102 3.23 4.36 -0.02
N ASP A 103 3.42 5.27 -0.97
CA ASP A 103 2.43 5.57 -2.01
C ASP A 103 2.13 4.30 -2.84
N TYR A 104 0.89 3.82 -2.73
CA TYR A 104 0.38 2.67 -3.45
C TYR A 104 -0.32 3.11 -4.74
N PRO A 105 0.15 2.66 -5.92
CA PRO A 105 -0.63 2.84 -7.13
C PRO A 105 -1.96 2.07 -6.98
N TYR A 106 -3.05 2.66 -7.46
CA TYR A 106 -4.42 2.08 -7.45
C TYR A 106 -5.15 2.07 -6.10
N ARG A 107 -4.70 2.84 -5.12
CA ARG A 107 -5.40 3.04 -3.84
C ARG A 107 -5.34 4.50 -3.43
N ASN A 108 -6.25 4.91 -2.54
CA ASN A 108 -6.28 6.23 -1.93
C ASN A 108 -4.92 6.64 -1.32
N ASP A 109 -4.67 7.94 -1.28
CA ASP A 109 -3.45 8.55 -0.71
C ASP A 109 -3.78 9.28 0.59
N GLY A 110 -4.49 8.58 1.46
CA GLY A 110 -4.92 9.08 2.75
C GLY A 110 -3.86 8.90 3.83
N PHE A 111 -4.31 8.92 5.08
CA PHE A 111 -3.44 8.64 6.21
C PHE A 111 -3.24 7.13 6.37
N TRP A 112 -2.04 6.65 6.06
CA TRP A 112 -1.72 5.22 5.99
C TRP A 112 -2.10 4.43 7.25
N LEU A 113 -1.80 4.93 8.46
CA LEU A 113 -2.11 4.20 9.69
C LEU A 113 -3.63 4.02 9.87
N GLU A 114 -4.41 5.02 9.50
CA GLU A 114 -5.87 4.93 9.53
C GLU A 114 -6.37 3.89 8.52
N GLU A 115 -5.87 3.92 7.29
CA GLU A 115 -6.20 2.93 6.26
C GLU A 115 -5.82 1.51 6.67
N VAL A 116 -4.57 1.26 7.11
CA VAL A 116 -4.11 -0.09 7.43
C VAL A 116 -4.77 -0.65 8.70
N ILE A 117 -4.98 0.17 9.74
CA ILE A 117 -5.62 -0.30 10.98
C ILE A 117 -7.09 -0.64 10.71
N THR A 118 -7.81 0.25 10.02
CA THR A 118 -9.22 0.02 9.69
C THR A 118 -9.40 -1.18 8.76
N HIS A 119 -8.53 -1.34 7.76
CA HIS A 119 -8.55 -2.49 6.83
C HIS A 119 -8.29 -3.82 7.55
N GLU A 120 -7.21 -3.91 8.35
CA GLU A 120 -6.86 -5.16 9.03
C GLU A 120 -7.84 -5.53 10.16
N LEU A 121 -8.38 -4.54 10.88
CA LEU A 121 -9.46 -4.80 11.84
C LEU A 121 -10.74 -5.24 11.14
N SER A 122 -11.06 -4.69 9.97
CA SER A 122 -12.23 -5.11 9.19
C SER A 122 -12.12 -6.58 8.79
N HIS A 123 -10.95 -7.04 8.34
CA HIS A 123 -10.68 -8.48 8.13
C HIS A 123 -10.95 -9.29 9.39
N LEU A 124 -10.45 -8.83 10.53
CA LEU A 124 -10.59 -9.55 11.79
C LEU A 124 -12.06 -9.70 12.20
N PHE A 125 -12.84 -8.61 12.18
CA PHE A 125 -14.26 -8.63 12.50
C PHE A 125 -15.06 -9.45 11.49
N GLN A 126 -14.84 -9.25 10.20
CA GLN A 126 -15.53 -9.99 9.14
C GLN A 126 -15.31 -11.50 9.27
N MET A 127 -14.05 -11.95 9.38
CA MET A 127 -13.72 -13.38 9.44
C MET A 127 -14.22 -14.05 10.72
N THR A 128 -14.29 -13.30 11.82
CA THR A 128 -14.74 -13.81 13.12
C THR A 128 -16.23 -13.60 13.40
N ALA A 129 -16.94 -12.82 12.56
CA ALA A 129 -18.37 -12.58 12.68
C ALA A 129 -19.15 -13.91 12.71
N THR A 130 -19.97 -14.06 13.74
CA THR A 130 -20.71 -15.31 14.00
C THR A 130 -21.97 -15.06 14.83
N THR A 131 -22.95 -15.95 14.69
CA THR A 131 -24.12 -16.01 15.60
C THR A 131 -23.73 -16.24 17.07
N PRO A 132 -24.59 -15.95 18.06
CA PRO A 132 -24.32 -16.21 19.47
C PRO A 132 -23.93 -17.67 19.79
N VAL A 133 -24.56 -18.64 19.12
CA VAL A 133 -24.21 -20.06 19.27
C VAL A 133 -22.82 -20.34 18.70
N GLY A 134 -22.51 -19.81 17.51
CA GLY A 134 -21.17 -19.94 16.94
C GLY A 134 -20.10 -19.22 17.77
N ASN A 135 -20.45 -18.10 18.42
CA ASN A 135 -19.54 -17.38 19.31
C ASN A 135 -19.20 -18.23 20.56
N PHE A 136 -20.20 -18.93 21.12
CA PHE A 136 -19.96 -19.93 22.16
C PHE A 136 -19.05 -21.07 21.67
N LEU A 137 -19.27 -21.61 20.48
CA LEU A 137 -18.40 -22.63 19.90
C LEU A 137 -16.96 -22.12 19.72
N ARG A 138 -16.80 -20.91 19.19
CA ARG A 138 -15.50 -20.29 18.93
C ARG A 138 -14.70 -20.07 20.21
N ASN A 139 -15.34 -19.51 21.24
CA ASN A 139 -14.67 -19.11 22.48
C ASN A 139 -14.42 -20.27 23.46
N TYR A 140 -15.20 -21.35 23.42
CA TYR A 140 -15.08 -22.45 24.39
C TYR A 140 -14.56 -23.76 23.78
N PHE A 141 -14.68 -23.96 22.47
CA PHE A 141 -14.23 -25.19 21.80
C PHE A 141 -13.05 -24.94 20.88
N SER A 142 -13.19 -24.04 19.89
CA SER A 142 -12.10 -23.77 18.94
C SER A 142 -12.26 -22.44 18.21
N ARG A 143 -11.22 -21.59 18.28
CA ARG A 143 -11.12 -20.37 17.48
C ARG A 143 -11.01 -20.62 15.96
N LEU A 144 -10.92 -21.88 15.53
CA LEU A 144 -11.01 -22.28 14.11
C LEU A 144 -12.44 -22.26 13.58
N TYR A 145 -13.45 -22.08 14.44
CA TYR A 145 -14.82 -21.87 14.00
C TYR A 145 -14.96 -20.46 13.38
N LEU A 146 -14.73 -20.38 12.07
CA LEU A 146 -14.74 -19.16 11.26
C LEU A 146 -15.63 -19.38 10.02
N PRO A 147 -16.96 -19.15 10.12
CA PRO A 147 -17.89 -19.43 9.03
C PRO A 147 -17.60 -18.60 7.77
N ASN A 148 -16.96 -17.44 7.93
CA ASN A 148 -16.58 -16.54 6.85
C ASN A 148 -15.20 -16.82 6.24
N ALA A 149 -14.43 -17.80 6.74
CA ALA A 149 -13.08 -18.05 6.23
C ALA A 149 -13.03 -18.68 4.82
N LEU A 150 -14.14 -19.26 4.35
CA LEU A 150 -14.24 -19.94 3.05
C LEU A 150 -15.01 -19.09 2.04
N GLN A 151 -14.42 -17.99 1.62
CA GLN A 151 -15.02 -17.08 0.64
C GLN A 151 -13.99 -16.55 -0.36
N PRO A 152 -14.42 -16.05 -1.54
CA PRO A 152 -13.51 -15.48 -2.53
C PRO A 152 -12.71 -14.28 -1.97
N MET A 153 -11.47 -14.12 -2.42
CA MET A 153 -10.60 -13.02 -1.98
C MET A 153 -11.20 -11.65 -2.25
N TRP A 154 -11.85 -11.44 -3.40
CA TRP A 154 -12.52 -10.17 -3.68
C TRP A 154 -13.57 -9.81 -2.63
N PHE A 155 -14.27 -10.81 -2.08
CA PHE A 155 -15.31 -10.56 -1.08
C PHE A 155 -14.70 -10.27 0.29
N THR A 156 -13.59 -10.93 0.63
CA THR A 156 -12.81 -10.64 1.84
C THR A 156 -12.22 -9.23 1.79
N GLU A 157 -11.44 -8.92 0.75
CA GLU A 157 -10.79 -7.61 0.60
C GLU A 157 -11.79 -6.48 0.35
N GLY A 158 -12.88 -6.74 -0.36
CA GLY A 158 -13.92 -5.75 -0.58
C GLY A 158 -14.56 -5.30 0.72
N PHE A 159 -14.85 -6.21 1.66
CA PHE A 159 -15.40 -5.85 2.96
C PHE A 159 -14.39 -5.08 3.81
N ALA A 160 -13.10 -5.41 3.70
CA ALA A 160 -12.06 -4.68 4.41
C ALA A 160 -11.92 -3.24 3.88
N GLN A 161 -11.96 -3.06 2.56
CA GLN A 161 -11.94 -1.74 1.91
C GLN A 161 -13.20 -0.93 2.21
N LEU A 162 -14.39 -1.54 2.09
CA LEU A 162 -15.65 -0.86 2.40
C LEU A 162 -15.75 -0.51 3.90
N GLY A 163 -15.29 -1.41 4.79
CA GLY A 163 -15.22 -1.15 6.23
C GLY A 163 -14.26 -0.01 6.57
N SER A 164 -13.09 0.02 5.92
CA SER A 164 -12.12 1.10 6.04
C SER A 164 -12.73 2.46 5.66
N GLU A 165 -13.45 2.53 4.55
CA GLU A 165 -14.09 3.77 4.10
C GLU A 165 -15.26 4.21 4.97
N LEU A 166 -16.16 3.28 5.33
CA LEU A 166 -17.33 3.58 6.16
C LEU A 166 -16.96 4.10 7.55
N ILE A 167 -15.85 3.60 8.11
CA ILE A 167 -15.50 3.79 9.53
C ILE A 167 -14.38 4.81 9.71
N GLY A 168 -13.42 4.86 8.77
CA GLY A 168 -12.33 5.83 8.78
C GLY A 168 -12.70 7.20 8.23
N ASP A 169 -13.97 7.42 7.83
CA ASP A 169 -14.41 8.64 7.13
C ASP A 169 -13.54 8.97 5.89
N LEU A 170 -13.01 7.92 5.25
CA LEU A 170 -12.10 8.02 4.10
C LEU A 170 -12.88 8.18 2.79
N TYR A 171 -14.07 8.80 2.84
CA TYR A 171 -14.93 9.06 1.69
C TYR A 171 -14.29 10.12 0.77
N GLU A 172 -13.25 9.72 0.06
CA GLU A 172 -12.66 10.49 -1.02
C GLU A 172 -12.96 9.83 -2.36
N TYR A 173 -13.13 10.67 -3.38
CA TYR A 173 -13.23 10.21 -4.76
C TYR A 173 -11.90 9.54 -5.16
N ASP A 174 -11.82 8.22 -5.03
CA ASP A 174 -10.62 7.45 -5.34
C ASP A 174 -10.46 7.26 -6.87
N TYR A 175 -9.98 8.33 -7.51
CA TYR A 175 -9.69 8.36 -8.95
C TYR A 175 -8.62 7.35 -9.36
N ARG A 176 -7.86 6.77 -8.43
CA ARG A 176 -6.78 5.82 -8.72
C ARG A 176 -7.32 4.41 -9.00
N ARG A 177 -8.53 4.09 -8.52
CA ARG A 177 -9.23 2.81 -8.78
C ARG A 177 -10.00 2.80 -10.10
N LEU A 178 -10.49 3.97 -10.53
CA LEU A 178 -11.39 4.10 -11.68
C LEU A 178 -10.81 3.59 -13.01
N PRO A 179 -9.53 3.83 -13.37
CA PRO A 179 -8.98 3.34 -14.62
C PRO A 179 -9.08 1.82 -14.77
N PHE A 180 -8.81 1.07 -13.69
CA PHE A 180 -8.94 -0.39 -13.72
C PHE A 180 -10.41 -0.82 -13.94
N LEU A 181 -11.36 -0.16 -13.26
CA LEU A 181 -12.79 -0.46 -13.42
C LEU A 181 -13.24 -0.20 -14.86
N TRP A 182 -12.83 0.92 -15.47
CA TRP A 182 -13.14 1.23 -16.87
C TRP A 182 -12.51 0.23 -17.83
N ASP A 183 -11.23 -0.11 -17.64
CA ASP A 183 -10.53 -1.11 -18.45
C ASP A 183 -11.22 -2.48 -18.39
N GLN A 184 -11.87 -2.84 -17.27
CA GLN A 184 -12.64 -4.08 -17.20
C GLN A 184 -14.00 -3.97 -17.88
N LEU A 185 -14.66 -2.81 -17.84
CA LEU A 185 -15.96 -2.59 -18.48
C LEU A 185 -15.85 -2.54 -20.02
N ASP A 186 -14.73 -2.08 -20.57
CA ASP A 186 -14.49 -2.03 -22.03
C ASP A 186 -14.22 -3.42 -22.65
N LYS A 187 -13.85 -4.41 -21.84
CA LYS A 187 -13.64 -5.78 -22.31
C LYS A 187 -14.96 -6.43 -22.72
N GLU A 188 -14.92 -7.24 -23.78
CA GLU A 188 -16.04 -8.10 -24.23
C GLU A 188 -16.55 -8.99 -23.10
N ASP A 189 -15.63 -9.53 -22.29
CA ASP A 189 -15.93 -10.25 -21.05
C ASP A 189 -15.50 -9.41 -19.83
N SER A 190 -16.40 -8.56 -19.31
CA SER A 190 -16.08 -7.71 -18.17
C SER A 190 -15.88 -8.52 -16.88
N PHE A 191 -14.82 -8.18 -16.13
CA PHE A 191 -14.51 -8.79 -14.82
C PHE A 191 -14.41 -10.33 -14.84
N LEU A 192 -13.64 -10.90 -15.77
CA LEU A 192 -13.36 -12.35 -15.81
C LEU A 192 -13.00 -12.93 -14.42
N GLU A 193 -13.49 -14.14 -14.12
CA GLU A 193 -13.25 -14.78 -12.82
C GLU A 193 -11.76 -15.00 -12.53
N GLU A 194 -10.95 -15.29 -13.54
CA GLU A 194 -9.49 -15.39 -13.39
C GLU A 194 -8.89 -14.06 -12.88
N THR A 195 -9.38 -12.93 -13.38
CA THR A 195 -8.99 -11.59 -12.93
C THR A 195 -9.44 -11.34 -11.49
N VAL A 196 -10.73 -11.53 -11.20
CA VAL A 196 -11.33 -11.06 -9.94
C VAL A 196 -11.30 -12.07 -8.79
N VAL A 197 -11.02 -13.35 -9.06
CA VAL A 197 -10.86 -14.37 -8.00
C VAL A 197 -9.39 -14.70 -7.77
N SER A 198 -8.61 -14.84 -8.85
CA SER A 198 -7.20 -15.25 -8.73
C SER A 198 -6.20 -14.10 -8.85
N GLY A 199 -6.65 -12.91 -9.24
CA GLY A 199 -5.77 -11.77 -9.48
C GLY A 199 -4.92 -11.93 -10.75
N TYR A 200 -5.32 -12.80 -11.68
CA TYR A 200 -4.58 -13.04 -12.91
C TYR A 200 -4.81 -11.88 -13.89
N SER A 201 -4.06 -10.79 -13.68
CA SER A 201 -4.20 -9.56 -14.45
C SER A 201 -2.91 -8.75 -14.51
N GLY A 202 -2.91 -7.72 -15.38
CA GLY A 202 -1.88 -6.69 -15.46
C GLY A 202 -1.72 -5.81 -14.21
N ILE A 203 -2.52 -6.00 -13.16
CA ILE A 203 -2.34 -5.36 -11.84
C ILE A 203 -2.27 -6.37 -10.69
N GLY A 204 -2.27 -7.68 -10.98
CA GLY A 204 -2.16 -8.71 -9.97
C GLY A 204 -3.34 -8.70 -8.99
N GLY A 205 -3.02 -8.82 -7.69
CA GLY A 205 -4.00 -8.91 -6.63
C GLY A 205 -4.90 -7.68 -6.50
N GLU A 206 -4.40 -6.48 -6.83
CA GLU A 206 -5.19 -5.24 -6.84
C GLU A 206 -6.49 -5.36 -7.65
N ALA A 207 -6.56 -6.27 -8.62
CA ALA A 207 -7.80 -6.53 -9.36
C ALA A 207 -8.94 -7.02 -8.47
N TYR A 208 -8.68 -7.95 -7.55
CA TYR A 208 -9.72 -8.47 -6.65
C TYR A 208 -10.04 -7.50 -5.50
N TYR A 209 -9.08 -6.66 -5.07
CA TYR A 209 -9.36 -5.55 -4.14
C TYR A 209 -10.33 -4.55 -4.78
N ASN A 210 -9.99 -4.05 -5.97
CA ASN A 210 -10.75 -3.01 -6.65
C ASN A 210 -12.14 -3.49 -7.09
N TYR A 211 -12.23 -4.70 -7.66
CA TYR A 211 -13.52 -5.30 -7.99
C TYR A 211 -14.37 -5.52 -6.73
N GLY A 212 -13.79 -6.11 -5.68
CA GLY A 212 -14.52 -6.46 -4.47
C GLY A 212 -15.10 -5.24 -3.77
N TYR A 213 -14.31 -4.18 -3.64
CA TYR A 213 -14.75 -2.91 -3.12
C TYR A 213 -15.89 -2.32 -3.99
N ALA A 214 -15.69 -2.18 -5.31
CA ALA A 214 -16.70 -1.60 -6.19
C ALA A 214 -18.01 -2.40 -6.20
N PHE A 215 -17.94 -3.73 -6.15
CA PHE A 215 -19.11 -4.60 -6.14
C PHE A 215 -19.89 -4.50 -4.81
N LEU A 216 -19.21 -4.47 -3.67
CA LEU A 216 -19.88 -4.28 -2.37
C LEU A 216 -20.44 -2.87 -2.21
N THR A 217 -19.75 -1.85 -2.72
CA THR A 217 -20.28 -0.47 -2.81
C THR A 217 -21.54 -0.44 -3.67
N PHE A 218 -21.57 -1.17 -4.80
CA PHE A 218 -22.81 -1.32 -5.60
C PHE A 218 -23.95 -1.94 -4.78
N LEU A 219 -23.69 -3.02 -4.03
CA LEU A 219 -24.72 -3.63 -3.19
C LEU A 219 -25.23 -2.65 -2.13
N TYR A 220 -24.32 -1.92 -1.50
CA TYR A 220 -24.64 -0.87 -0.53
C TYR A 220 -25.48 0.27 -1.15
N GLU A 221 -25.04 0.85 -2.27
CA GLU A 221 -25.70 1.98 -2.94
C GLU A 221 -27.05 1.59 -3.54
N THR A 222 -27.19 0.36 -4.06
CA THR A 222 -28.40 -0.08 -4.79
C THR A 222 -29.45 -0.72 -3.89
N TYR A 223 -29.02 -1.52 -2.91
CA TYR A 223 -29.91 -2.29 -2.05
C TYR A 223 -29.98 -1.76 -0.61
N GLY A 224 -29.17 -0.75 -0.28
CA GLY A 224 -29.14 -0.11 1.04
C GLY A 224 -28.27 -0.86 2.05
N PHE A 225 -27.90 -0.14 3.10
CA PHE A 225 -27.04 -0.64 4.18
C PHE A 225 -27.63 -1.86 4.89
N GLU A 226 -28.94 -1.89 5.08
CA GLU A 226 -29.65 -2.98 5.76
C GLU A 226 -29.48 -4.32 5.01
N SER A 227 -29.38 -4.29 3.68
CA SER A 227 -29.14 -5.49 2.88
C SER A 227 -27.74 -6.07 3.13
N VAL A 228 -26.73 -5.20 3.27
CA VAL A 228 -25.36 -5.59 3.58
C VAL A 228 -25.29 -6.17 5.00
N GLN A 229 -26.01 -5.59 5.96
CA GLN A 229 -26.10 -6.14 7.31
C GLN A 229 -26.78 -7.52 7.34
N GLU A 230 -27.85 -7.73 6.57
CA GLU A 230 -28.49 -9.05 6.48
C GLU A 230 -27.57 -10.07 5.78
N LEU A 231 -26.81 -9.66 4.76
CA LEU A 231 -25.77 -10.49 4.14
C LEU A 231 -24.72 -10.96 5.16
N ILE A 232 -24.16 -10.03 5.95
CA ILE A 232 -23.20 -10.34 7.01
C ILE A 232 -23.82 -11.33 8.01
N LYS A 233 -25.06 -11.11 8.42
CA LYS A 233 -25.77 -11.95 9.39
C LYS A 233 -26.04 -13.37 8.87
N VAL A 234 -26.47 -13.52 7.63
CA VAL A 234 -26.68 -14.83 7.00
C VAL A 234 -25.36 -15.60 6.93
N LYS A 235 -24.27 -14.93 6.52
CA LYS A 235 -22.95 -15.54 6.44
C LYS A 235 -22.31 -15.85 7.80
N SER A 236 -22.66 -15.10 8.83
CA SER A 236 -22.25 -15.37 10.22
C SER A 236 -22.89 -16.64 10.82
N GLY A 237 -23.88 -17.22 10.14
CA GLY A 237 -24.52 -18.48 10.51
C GLY A 237 -23.82 -19.73 9.94
N ILE A 238 -24.46 -20.89 10.08
CA ILE A 238 -23.96 -22.14 9.50
C ILE A 238 -23.90 -22.10 7.96
N LEU A 239 -24.69 -21.21 7.35
CA LEU A 239 -24.72 -21.00 5.91
C LEU A 239 -23.48 -20.27 5.38
N GLY A 240 -22.64 -19.65 6.23
CA GLY A 240 -21.36 -19.07 5.81
C GLY A 240 -20.45 -20.10 5.14
N PHE A 241 -20.50 -21.37 5.59
CA PHE A 241 -19.75 -22.48 4.99
C PHE A 241 -20.26 -22.90 3.61
N ALA A 242 -21.42 -22.42 3.16
CA ALA A 242 -21.99 -22.72 1.85
C ALA A 242 -21.54 -21.76 0.74
N GLY A 243 -20.60 -20.85 1.03
CA GLY A 243 -20.11 -19.85 0.09
C GLY A 243 -21.02 -18.62 -0.04
N VAL A 244 -20.74 -17.76 -1.03
CA VAL A 244 -21.47 -16.50 -1.23
C VAL A 244 -22.82 -16.67 -1.94
N GLU A 245 -22.95 -17.66 -2.81
CA GLU A 245 -24.13 -17.86 -3.66
C GLU A 245 -25.43 -18.06 -2.87
N VAL A 246 -25.39 -18.87 -1.81
CA VAL A 246 -26.56 -19.11 -0.95
C VAL A 246 -26.97 -17.82 -0.24
N ALA A 247 -26.00 -17.06 0.25
CA ALA A 247 -26.28 -15.81 0.96
C ALA A 247 -26.88 -14.76 0.03
N PHE A 248 -26.36 -14.64 -1.20
CA PHE A 248 -26.91 -13.71 -2.19
C PHE A 248 -28.35 -14.04 -2.58
N ARG A 249 -28.65 -15.32 -2.83
CA ARG A 249 -30.03 -15.72 -3.14
C ARG A 249 -31.01 -15.48 -2.00
N MET A 250 -30.56 -15.57 -0.76
CA MET A 250 -31.42 -15.33 0.40
C MET A 250 -31.67 -13.84 0.66
N VAL A 251 -30.68 -12.99 0.40
CA VAL A 251 -30.74 -11.57 0.76
C VAL A 251 -31.22 -10.71 -0.39
N TYR A 252 -30.73 -10.96 -1.61
CA TYR A 252 -31.02 -10.17 -2.80
C TYR A 252 -32.00 -10.85 -3.75
N GLU A 253 -32.42 -12.08 -3.45
CA GLU A 253 -33.25 -12.93 -4.33
C GLU A 253 -32.62 -13.16 -5.72
N LYS A 254 -31.30 -12.96 -5.82
CA LYS A 254 -30.49 -13.05 -7.05
C LYS A 254 -29.24 -13.89 -6.80
N SER A 255 -28.78 -14.56 -7.85
CA SER A 255 -27.47 -15.21 -7.90
C SER A 255 -26.34 -14.19 -7.98
N TYR A 256 -25.11 -14.63 -7.72
CA TYR A 256 -23.93 -13.80 -7.96
C TYR A 256 -23.86 -13.31 -9.42
N GLU A 257 -24.15 -14.17 -10.39
CA GLU A 257 -24.12 -13.79 -11.82
C GLU A 257 -25.16 -12.73 -12.18
N GLU A 258 -26.37 -12.83 -11.62
CA GLU A 258 -27.42 -11.81 -11.82
C GLU A 258 -27.02 -10.47 -11.21
N LEU A 259 -26.44 -10.47 -10.00
CA LEU A 259 -25.94 -9.26 -9.35
C LEU A 259 -24.73 -8.66 -10.08
N LYS A 260 -23.84 -9.51 -10.60
CA LYS A 260 -22.67 -9.09 -11.39
C LYS A 260 -23.09 -8.45 -12.70
N ALA A 261 -24.07 -9.01 -13.40
CA ALA A 261 -24.61 -8.43 -14.62
C ALA A 261 -25.22 -7.04 -14.38
N GLU A 262 -25.99 -6.90 -13.30
CA GLU A 262 -26.58 -5.61 -12.90
C GLU A 262 -25.53 -4.59 -12.47
N PHE A 263 -24.51 -5.02 -11.71
CA PHE A 263 -23.35 -4.20 -11.39
C PHE A 263 -22.68 -3.66 -12.66
N ILE A 264 -22.40 -4.52 -13.64
CA ILE A 264 -21.79 -4.13 -14.91
C ILE A 264 -22.68 -3.13 -15.64
N GLU A 265 -23.99 -3.36 -15.70
CA GLU A 265 -24.94 -2.45 -16.34
C GLU A 265 -24.92 -1.07 -15.69
N ILE A 266 -25.03 -0.99 -14.35
CA ILE A 266 -25.04 0.27 -13.62
C ILE A 266 -23.71 1.01 -13.76
N GLN A 267 -22.57 0.31 -13.62
CA GLN A 267 -21.26 0.93 -13.77
C GLN A 267 -21.06 1.44 -15.19
N THR A 268 -21.44 0.67 -16.21
CA THR A 268 -21.39 1.13 -17.61
C THR A 268 -22.18 2.43 -17.77
N HIS A 269 -23.42 2.51 -17.24
CA HIS A 269 -24.22 3.72 -17.30
C HIS A 269 -23.60 4.91 -16.55
N ARG A 270 -22.99 4.67 -15.38
CA ARG A 270 -22.32 5.71 -14.57
C ARG A 270 -21.16 6.36 -15.33
N TRP A 271 -20.50 5.62 -16.22
CA TRP A 271 -19.28 6.07 -16.90
C TRP A 271 -19.44 6.33 -18.42
N MET A 272 -20.65 6.18 -18.98
CA MET A 272 -20.95 6.42 -20.40
C MET A 272 -20.71 7.86 -20.89
N GLU A 273 -20.58 8.84 -19.99
CA GLU A 273 -20.40 10.26 -20.35
C GLU A 273 -18.94 10.74 -20.36
N VAL A 274 -17.97 9.86 -20.03
CA VAL A 274 -16.56 10.27 -20.00
C VAL A 274 -16.00 10.30 -21.42
N VAL A 275 -15.54 11.47 -21.85
CA VAL A 275 -14.83 11.64 -23.11
C VAL A 275 -13.48 10.91 -23.02
N GLU A 276 -13.33 9.83 -23.79
CA GLU A 276 -12.04 9.15 -23.92
C GLU A 276 -10.95 10.13 -24.37
N PRO A 277 -9.88 10.33 -23.58
CA PRO A 277 -8.74 11.11 -24.05
C PRO A 277 -8.09 10.37 -25.22
N THR A 278 -7.78 11.10 -26.29
CA THR A 278 -7.08 10.51 -27.44
C THR A 278 -5.63 10.20 -27.06
N ILE A 279 -5.35 8.97 -26.63
CA ILE A 279 -3.99 8.52 -26.33
C ILE A 279 -3.39 7.91 -27.61
N ASN A 280 -2.29 8.49 -28.09
CA ASN A 280 -1.52 7.90 -29.17
C ASN A 280 -0.87 6.61 -28.65
N ARG A 281 -1.30 5.47 -29.18
CA ARG A 281 -0.72 4.15 -28.88
C ARG A 281 0.76 4.17 -29.28
N PHE A 282 1.67 4.28 -28.32
CA PHE A 282 3.05 3.89 -28.55
C PHE A 282 3.07 2.37 -28.79
N SER A 283 3.28 1.97 -30.05
CA SER A 283 3.29 0.57 -30.43
C SER A 283 4.62 -0.07 -30.02
N GLN A 284 4.67 -0.57 -28.80
CA GLN A 284 5.35 -1.82 -28.52
C GLN A 284 4.31 -2.76 -27.92
N LYS A 285 4.34 -4.05 -28.29
CA LYS A 285 3.55 -5.08 -27.62
C LYS A 285 4.12 -5.23 -26.21
N ILE A 286 3.75 -4.34 -25.30
CA ILE A 286 3.98 -4.53 -23.87
C ILE A 286 3.17 -5.77 -23.51
N GLY A 287 3.84 -6.79 -22.97
CA GLY A 287 3.15 -8.00 -22.52
C GLY A 287 2.11 -7.63 -21.46
N GLU A 288 0.96 -8.29 -21.48
CA GLU A 288 -0.17 -8.00 -20.58
C GLU A 288 0.21 -7.98 -19.09
N PHE A 289 1.24 -8.75 -18.72
CA PHE A 289 1.73 -8.87 -17.35
C PHE A 289 2.94 -7.99 -17.03
N VAL A 290 3.39 -7.14 -17.96
CA VAL A 290 4.53 -6.24 -17.76
C VAL A 290 4.05 -4.85 -17.34
N SER A 291 4.42 -4.46 -16.11
CA SER A 291 4.14 -3.12 -15.60
C SER A 291 5.40 -2.26 -15.70
N HIS A 292 5.30 -1.09 -16.36
CA HIS A 292 6.36 -0.08 -16.39
C HIS A 292 6.13 0.97 -15.31
N PHE A 293 7.17 1.34 -14.57
CA PHE A 293 7.06 2.25 -13.43
C PHE A 293 8.35 3.05 -13.18
N ARG A 294 8.24 4.09 -12.34
CA ARG A 294 9.32 5.00 -11.92
C ARG A 294 10.09 5.63 -13.11
N PRO A 295 9.41 6.27 -14.08
CA PRO A 295 10.12 6.94 -15.17
C PRO A 295 10.98 8.09 -14.64
N LYS A 296 12.25 8.15 -15.04
CA LYS A 296 13.18 9.24 -14.74
C LYS A 296 13.91 9.66 -16.01
N THR A 297 14.10 10.96 -16.20
CA THR A 297 14.89 11.47 -17.34
C THR A 297 16.27 11.93 -16.88
N TYR A 298 17.31 11.51 -17.61
CA TYR A 298 18.67 11.98 -17.39
C TYR A 298 19.37 12.25 -18.72
N SER A 299 19.93 13.46 -18.86
CA SER A 299 20.61 13.92 -20.09
C SER A 299 19.77 13.71 -21.37
N GLY A 300 18.46 13.92 -21.26
CA GLY A 300 17.50 13.75 -22.37
C GLY A 300 17.12 12.29 -22.69
N GLY A 301 17.67 11.31 -21.97
CA GLY A 301 17.25 9.90 -22.08
C GLY A 301 16.23 9.51 -21.01
N LEU A 302 15.18 8.81 -21.40
CA LEU A 302 14.17 8.22 -20.53
C LEU A 302 14.64 6.85 -20.03
N TYR A 303 14.68 6.72 -18.70
CA TYR A 303 14.89 5.47 -17.99
C TYR A 303 13.62 5.06 -17.27
N TYR A 304 13.36 3.77 -17.16
CA TYR A 304 12.20 3.24 -16.44
C TYR A 304 12.43 1.79 -16.01
N LEU A 305 11.73 1.38 -14.94
CA LEU A 305 11.69 -0.01 -14.53
C LEU A 305 10.53 -0.72 -15.22
N ALA A 306 10.71 -2.01 -15.48
CA ALA A 306 9.68 -2.94 -15.86
C ALA A 306 9.65 -4.09 -14.87
N TYR A 307 8.47 -4.54 -14.47
CA TYR A 307 8.29 -5.78 -13.73
C TYR A 307 7.42 -6.73 -14.55
N ASP A 308 8.01 -7.84 -14.94
CA ASP A 308 7.30 -8.95 -15.55
C ASP A 308 6.82 -9.90 -14.45
N ARG A 309 5.50 -9.94 -14.21
CA ARG A 309 4.91 -10.79 -13.18
C ARG A 309 4.94 -12.28 -13.51
N GLU A 310 4.96 -12.63 -14.79
CA GLU A 310 4.98 -14.02 -15.24
C GLU A 310 6.37 -14.62 -15.02
N MET A 311 7.40 -13.90 -15.45
CA MET A 311 8.80 -14.29 -15.26
C MET A 311 9.34 -13.96 -13.86
N ARG A 312 8.65 -13.09 -13.12
CA ARG A 312 9.08 -12.53 -11.83
C ARG A 312 10.45 -11.87 -11.90
N CYS A 313 10.69 -11.10 -12.96
CA CYS A 313 11.93 -10.38 -13.18
C CYS A 313 11.69 -8.87 -13.30
N TYR A 314 12.63 -8.11 -12.74
CA TYR A 314 12.72 -6.68 -12.82
C TYR A 314 13.77 -6.30 -13.87
N SER A 315 13.43 -5.36 -14.73
CA SER A 315 14.31 -4.89 -15.78
C SER A 315 14.42 -3.36 -15.73
N LEU A 316 15.62 -2.83 -15.95
CA LEU A 316 15.84 -1.40 -16.13
C LEU A 316 16.07 -1.13 -17.61
N TYR A 317 15.31 -0.19 -18.17
CA TYR A 317 15.41 0.21 -19.56
C TYR A 317 15.94 1.64 -19.70
N ARG A 318 16.57 1.93 -20.85
CA ARG A 318 16.83 3.27 -21.36
C ARG A 318 16.38 3.35 -22.81
N GLU A 319 15.45 4.26 -23.12
CA GLU A 319 14.94 4.45 -24.49
C GLU A 319 14.50 3.13 -25.16
N GLY A 320 13.89 2.23 -24.37
CA GLY A 320 13.45 0.90 -24.84
C GLY A 320 14.53 -0.17 -24.91
N ALA A 321 15.81 0.15 -24.66
CA ALA A 321 16.89 -0.83 -24.56
C ALA A 321 17.07 -1.33 -23.12
N GLU A 322 17.05 -2.65 -22.91
CA GLU A 322 17.29 -3.27 -21.61
C GLU A 322 18.75 -3.06 -21.17
N ILE A 323 18.96 -2.51 -19.98
CA ILE A 323 20.28 -2.28 -19.35
C ILE A 323 20.61 -3.41 -18.38
N LEU A 324 19.61 -3.82 -17.59
CA LEU A 324 19.72 -4.78 -16.51
C LEU A 324 18.44 -5.61 -16.49
N ASN A 325 18.58 -6.92 -16.26
CA ASN A 325 17.51 -7.83 -15.91
C ASN A 325 17.92 -8.61 -14.66
N SER A 326 17.02 -8.69 -13.68
CA SER A 326 17.29 -9.32 -12.39
C SER A 326 16.04 -9.97 -11.82
N THR A 327 16.20 -11.08 -11.11
CA THR A 327 15.15 -11.64 -10.25
C THR A 327 15.08 -10.93 -8.89
N MET A 328 16.04 -10.06 -8.59
CA MET A 328 16.00 -9.23 -7.39
C MET A 328 14.96 -8.13 -7.57
N GLU A 329 14.25 -7.81 -6.50
CA GLU A 329 13.16 -6.85 -6.52
C GLU A 329 13.71 -5.41 -6.44
N ILE A 330 13.60 -4.69 -7.56
CA ILE A 330 14.11 -3.31 -7.70
C ILE A 330 12.96 -2.34 -7.43
N LEU A 331 13.10 -1.50 -6.40
CA LEU A 331 12.07 -0.57 -5.94
C LEU A 331 12.20 0.84 -6.50
N ASP A 332 13.44 1.32 -6.62
CA ASP A 332 13.78 2.64 -7.15
C ASP A 332 15.17 2.61 -7.79
N PHE A 333 15.47 3.61 -8.60
CA PHE A 333 16.79 3.77 -9.20
C PHE A 333 17.12 5.24 -9.41
N SER A 334 18.40 5.59 -9.51
CA SER A 334 18.81 6.91 -10.00
C SER A 334 20.02 6.78 -10.90
N VAL A 335 20.18 7.72 -11.82
CA VAL A 335 21.24 7.70 -12.84
C VAL A 335 22.00 9.02 -12.81
N PHE A 336 23.32 8.94 -12.80
CA PHE A 336 24.20 10.08 -13.01
C PHE A 336 25.41 9.67 -13.85
N GLU A 337 25.57 10.30 -15.01
CA GLU A 337 26.55 9.95 -16.05
C GLU A 337 26.45 8.46 -16.42
N ASN A 338 27.42 7.65 -16.03
CA ASN A 338 27.48 6.21 -16.29
C ASN A 338 27.20 5.38 -15.02
N GLU A 339 26.90 6.03 -13.90
CA GLU A 339 26.60 5.37 -12.64
C GLU A 339 25.09 5.20 -12.46
N ILE A 340 24.69 4.00 -12.08
CA ILE A 340 23.29 3.66 -11.79
C ILE A 340 23.24 3.17 -10.35
N ALA A 341 22.51 3.90 -9.51
CA ALA A 341 22.17 3.51 -8.15
C ALA A 341 20.81 2.81 -8.17
N LEU A 342 20.66 1.72 -7.42
CA LEU A 342 19.45 0.90 -7.35
C LEU A 342 19.09 0.66 -5.90
N LEU A 343 17.79 0.78 -5.58
CA LEU A 343 17.24 0.26 -4.35
C LEU A 343 16.67 -1.13 -4.60
N VAL A 344 17.19 -2.10 -3.86
CA VAL A 344 16.84 -3.51 -4.01
C VAL A 344 16.30 -4.05 -2.69
N PHE A 345 15.14 -4.69 -2.73
CA PHE A 345 14.52 -5.31 -1.56
C PHE A 345 15.10 -6.72 -1.30
N GLU A 346 15.70 -6.90 -0.13
CA GLU A 346 16.26 -8.17 0.36
C GLU A 346 15.21 -8.87 1.24
N ARG A 347 14.45 -9.78 0.62
CA ARG A 347 13.31 -10.47 1.27
C ARG A 347 13.70 -11.26 2.52
N GLU A 348 14.92 -11.77 2.60
CA GLU A 348 15.37 -12.59 3.74
C GLU A 348 15.49 -11.78 5.04
N VAL A 349 15.77 -10.47 4.93
CA VAL A 349 15.94 -9.56 6.07
C VAL A 349 14.85 -8.49 6.14
N SER A 350 13.98 -8.46 5.14
CA SER A 350 12.92 -7.46 4.94
C SER A 350 13.46 -6.02 4.92
N GLU A 351 14.62 -5.83 4.29
CA GLU A 351 15.30 -4.53 4.17
C GLU A 351 15.48 -4.13 2.70
N THR A 352 15.41 -2.83 2.43
CA THR A 352 15.78 -2.25 1.15
C THR A 352 17.20 -1.69 1.23
N ARG A 353 18.02 -2.02 0.23
CA ARG A 353 19.46 -1.73 0.23
C ARG A 353 19.89 -1.05 -1.05
N LEU A 354 20.87 -0.16 -0.91
CA LEU A 354 21.53 0.48 -2.04
C LEU A 354 22.52 -0.48 -2.72
N TYR A 355 22.39 -0.58 -4.03
CA TYR A 355 23.31 -1.24 -4.94
C TYR A 355 23.79 -0.26 -6.00
N PHE A 356 25.02 -0.45 -6.50
CA PHE A 356 25.50 0.23 -7.70
C PHE A 356 25.60 -0.75 -8.85
N PHE A 357 25.06 -0.42 -10.01
CA PHE A 357 25.27 -1.18 -11.23
C PHE A 357 26.42 -0.57 -12.03
N ARG A 358 27.53 -1.29 -12.11
CA ARG A 358 28.77 -0.88 -12.78
C ARG A 358 29.34 -2.05 -13.58
N GLU A 359 29.71 -1.81 -14.83
CA GLU A 359 30.36 -2.81 -15.70
C GLU A 359 29.61 -4.17 -15.77
N GLY A 360 28.27 -4.13 -15.77
CA GLY A 360 27.45 -5.34 -15.83
C GLY A 360 27.30 -6.10 -14.51
N LYS A 361 27.77 -5.53 -13.38
CA LYS A 361 27.68 -6.14 -12.05
C LYS A 361 26.92 -5.25 -11.08
N LEU A 362 26.16 -5.89 -10.20
CA LEU A 362 25.52 -5.26 -9.05
C LEU A 362 26.45 -5.33 -7.84
N GLU A 363 26.89 -4.17 -7.37
CA GLU A 363 27.73 -4.00 -6.19
C GLU A 363 26.86 -3.66 -4.98
N ARG A 364 26.76 -4.60 -4.03
CA ARG A 364 26.02 -4.41 -2.77
C ARG A 364 26.74 -3.43 -1.85
N THR A 365 26.02 -2.46 -1.29
CA THR A 365 26.58 -1.52 -0.30
C THR A 365 26.14 -1.86 1.13
N LYS A 366 26.72 -1.17 2.12
CA LYS A 366 26.28 -1.27 3.52
C LYS A 366 25.01 -0.46 3.84
N HIS A 367 24.61 0.45 2.97
CA HIS A 367 23.48 1.35 3.20
C HIS A 367 22.16 0.60 2.99
N ALA A 368 21.47 0.33 4.10
CA ALA A 368 20.17 -0.34 4.18
C ALA A 368 19.09 0.64 4.64
N HIS A 369 17.86 0.15 4.73
CA HIS A 369 16.71 0.93 5.21
C HIS A 369 16.40 2.15 4.36
N LEU A 370 16.64 2.06 3.05
CA LEU A 370 16.37 3.17 2.12
C LEU A 370 15.04 2.96 1.41
N LEU A 371 14.17 3.96 1.41
CA LEU A 371 12.85 3.90 0.76
C LEU A 371 12.82 4.66 -0.58
N GLY A 372 13.77 5.58 -0.81
CA GLY A 372 13.88 6.34 -2.06
C GLY A 372 15.27 6.92 -2.25
N ILE A 373 15.68 7.12 -3.51
CA ILE A 373 16.99 7.69 -3.85
C ILE A 373 16.92 8.65 -5.03
N ASP A 374 17.78 9.66 -5.02
CA ASP A 374 18.11 10.42 -6.22
C ASP A 374 19.53 11.00 -6.19
N PHE A 375 20.21 11.09 -7.33
CA PHE A 375 21.54 11.68 -7.40
C PHE A 375 21.48 13.20 -7.23
N LEU A 376 22.28 13.73 -6.31
CA LEU A 376 22.44 15.16 -6.05
C LEU A 376 23.81 15.62 -6.60
N GLY A 377 23.91 15.64 -7.93
CA GLY A 377 25.17 15.78 -8.63
C GLY A 377 26.00 14.49 -8.60
N LYS A 378 27.32 14.60 -8.85
CA LYS A 378 28.19 13.44 -9.12
C LYS A 378 28.47 12.55 -7.91
N ASP A 379 28.70 13.15 -6.74
CA ASP A 379 29.30 12.47 -5.60
C ASP A 379 28.37 12.39 -4.37
N ARG A 380 27.08 12.69 -4.56
CA ARG A 380 26.10 12.71 -3.48
C ARG A 380 24.81 12.06 -3.95
N LEU A 381 24.18 11.35 -3.03
CA LEU A 381 22.86 10.78 -3.21
C LEU A 381 21.97 11.40 -2.14
N VAL A 382 20.83 11.95 -2.51
CA VAL A 382 19.76 12.16 -1.53
C VAL A 382 19.05 10.83 -1.31
N VAL A 383 18.81 10.50 -0.06
CA VAL A 383 18.18 9.25 0.34
C VAL A 383 17.02 9.54 1.27
N LEU A 384 15.90 8.86 1.04
CA LEU A 384 14.83 8.70 2.02
C LEU A 384 15.12 7.41 2.77
N LYS A 385 15.19 7.50 4.10
CA LYS A 385 15.59 6.40 4.96
C LYS A 385 14.53 6.13 6.02
N ASN A 386 14.30 4.85 6.30
CA ASN A 386 13.52 4.37 7.43
C ASN A 386 14.43 4.23 8.66
N ASN A 387 14.24 5.05 9.68
CA ASN A 387 14.87 4.84 10.98
C ASN A 387 13.89 4.17 11.93
N PHE A 388 13.55 2.90 11.65
CA PHE A 388 12.70 2.08 12.50
C PHE A 388 11.31 2.70 12.75
N GLY A 389 10.66 3.18 11.69
CA GLY A 389 9.33 3.79 11.70
C GLY A 389 9.37 5.32 11.65
N ILE A 390 10.57 5.91 11.71
CA ILE A 390 10.79 7.35 11.62
C ILE A 390 11.47 7.67 10.28
N PRO A 391 10.74 8.18 9.28
CA PRO A 391 11.33 8.53 8.01
C PRO A 391 12.24 9.77 8.14
N SER A 392 13.41 9.72 7.49
CA SER A 392 14.34 10.85 7.35
C SER A 392 14.76 11.04 5.89
N VAL A 393 15.04 12.29 5.53
CA VAL A 393 15.69 12.66 4.26
C VAL A 393 17.10 13.13 4.56
N GLU A 394 18.08 12.50 3.91
CA GLU A 394 19.50 12.70 4.18
C GLU A 394 20.29 12.81 2.87
N ILE A 395 21.41 13.54 2.91
CA ILE A 395 22.40 13.54 1.83
C ILE A 395 23.53 12.60 2.21
N LEU A 396 23.73 11.54 1.43
CA LEU A 396 24.84 10.62 1.52
C LEU A 396 25.96 11.03 0.55
N SER A 397 27.15 11.34 1.09
CA SER A 397 28.35 11.53 0.28
C SER A 397 28.94 10.18 -0.13
N LEU A 398 29.06 9.96 -1.45
CA LEU A 398 29.60 8.71 -2.01
C LEU A 398 31.13 8.63 -1.91
N ARG A 399 31.82 9.74 -1.59
CA ARG A 399 33.29 9.78 -1.47
C ARG A 399 33.82 9.38 -0.10
N ASN A 400 33.12 9.78 0.95
CA ASN A 400 33.58 9.66 2.33
C ASN A 400 32.49 9.20 3.29
N GLU A 401 31.34 8.79 2.76
CA GLU A 401 30.20 8.26 3.52
C GLU A 401 29.62 9.23 4.57
N ARG A 402 29.96 10.53 4.47
CA ARG A 402 29.38 11.55 5.33
C ARG A 402 27.89 11.67 5.04
N ILE A 403 27.10 11.66 6.11
CA ILE A 403 25.66 11.90 6.10
C ILE A 403 25.41 13.34 6.53
N THR A 404 24.59 14.06 5.77
CA THR A 404 24.06 15.38 6.14
C THR A 404 22.54 15.28 6.23
N PRO A 405 21.92 15.42 7.41
CA PRO A 405 20.47 15.38 7.54
C PRO A 405 19.83 16.60 6.87
N ILE A 406 18.74 16.39 6.13
CA ILE A 406 17.88 17.46 5.60
C ILE A 406 16.62 17.58 6.46
N PHE A 407 16.01 16.43 6.76
CA PHE A 407 14.73 16.37 7.45
C PHE A 407 14.62 15.06 8.22
N GLU A 408 14.00 15.10 9.40
CA GLU A 408 13.68 13.94 10.21
C GLU A 408 12.29 14.16 10.82
N SER A 409 11.41 13.16 10.70
CA SER A 409 10.06 13.25 11.25
C SER A 409 10.10 13.35 12.78
N SER A 410 9.58 14.44 13.34
CA SER A 410 9.29 14.52 14.78
C SER A 410 7.99 13.81 15.18
N ALA A 411 7.17 13.43 14.20
CA ALA A 411 5.83 12.85 14.38
C ALA A 411 5.81 11.32 14.27
N GLY A 412 6.97 10.67 14.12
CA GLY A 412 7.07 9.22 13.96
C GLY A 412 6.30 8.71 12.75
N ALA A 413 5.48 7.68 12.95
CA ALA A 413 4.67 7.00 11.93
C ALA A 413 3.47 7.78 11.40
N GLU A 414 3.21 8.99 11.91
CA GLU A 414 2.11 9.85 11.43
C GLU A 414 2.43 10.52 10.08
N MET A 415 3.64 10.30 9.56
CA MET A 415 4.19 10.97 8.41
C MET A 415 4.66 9.97 7.35
N GLN A 416 4.31 10.25 6.11
CA GLN A 416 4.78 9.53 4.93
C GLN A 416 5.58 10.50 4.06
N ILE A 417 6.65 10.00 3.43
CA ILE A 417 7.48 10.77 2.51
C ILE A 417 7.61 10.00 1.22
N ASP A 418 7.39 10.67 0.10
CA ASP A 418 7.51 10.08 -1.22
C ASP A 418 8.00 11.13 -2.24
N ASN A 419 8.05 10.76 -3.53
CA ASN A 419 8.39 11.66 -4.64
C ASN A 419 9.72 12.41 -4.42
N LEU A 420 10.71 11.75 -3.79
CA LEU A 420 12.05 12.32 -3.57
C LEU A 420 12.75 12.60 -4.91
N ARG A 421 13.17 13.84 -5.11
CA ARG A 421 13.86 14.34 -6.29
C ARG A 421 15.02 15.24 -5.92
N ALA A 422 16.08 15.17 -6.70
CA ALA A 422 17.23 16.08 -6.59
C ALA A 422 17.46 16.83 -7.89
N SER A 423 18.00 18.05 -7.78
CA SER A 423 18.44 18.80 -8.95
C SER A 423 19.78 18.27 -9.45
N LEU A 424 19.95 18.25 -10.78
CA LEU A 424 21.18 17.75 -11.41
C LEU A 424 22.40 18.63 -11.12
N ASP A 425 22.19 19.91 -10.85
CA ASP A 425 23.25 20.84 -10.42
C ASP A 425 23.66 20.62 -8.95
N GLY A 426 22.95 19.75 -8.22
CA GLY A 426 23.26 19.38 -6.85
C GLY A 426 22.87 20.43 -5.81
N THR A 427 22.01 21.39 -6.15
CA THR A 427 21.67 22.50 -5.25
C THR A 427 20.35 22.33 -4.50
N LEU A 428 19.43 21.53 -5.02
CA LEU A 428 18.08 21.41 -4.49
C LEU A 428 17.66 19.96 -4.29
N VAL A 429 16.82 19.76 -3.28
CA VAL A 429 16.10 18.52 -3.03
C VAL A 429 14.63 18.88 -2.84
N ALA A 430 13.74 18.16 -3.52
CA ALA A 430 12.30 18.26 -3.35
C ALA A 430 11.71 16.90 -2.98
N PHE A 431 10.71 16.88 -2.10
CA PHE A 431 9.97 15.67 -1.75
C PHE A 431 8.57 16.03 -1.29
N ARG A 432 7.66 15.06 -1.38
CA ARG A 432 6.29 15.18 -0.88
C ARG A 432 6.21 14.58 0.51
N ILE A 433 5.48 15.25 1.39
CA ILE A 433 5.16 14.78 2.74
C ILE A 433 3.65 14.69 2.86
N ASN A 434 3.14 13.56 3.34
CA ASN A 434 1.76 13.41 3.79
C ASN A 434 1.77 13.25 5.32
N ILE A 435 1.13 14.19 6.03
CA ILE A 435 1.02 14.20 7.49
C ILE A 435 -0.46 14.13 7.82
N LEU A 436 -0.92 12.97 8.33
CA LEU A 436 -2.32 12.78 8.69
C LEU A 436 -3.31 13.14 7.54
N GLY A 437 -2.94 12.87 6.28
CA GLY A 437 -3.71 13.21 5.09
C GLY A 437 -3.39 14.58 4.47
N SER A 438 -2.82 15.52 5.25
CA SER A 438 -2.41 16.84 4.74
C SER A 438 -1.10 16.77 3.95
N LYS A 439 -1.09 17.39 2.77
CA LYS A 439 -0.01 17.24 1.79
C LYS A 439 0.88 18.48 1.76
N TYR A 440 2.20 18.25 1.82
CA TYR A 440 3.21 19.31 1.82
C TYR A 440 4.29 19.03 0.77
N LEU A 441 4.64 20.04 0.00
CA LEU A 441 5.83 20.08 -0.83
C LEU A 441 7.00 20.60 0.02
N ALA A 442 8.02 19.77 0.20
CA ALA A 442 9.25 20.14 0.88
C ALA A 442 10.31 20.50 -0.16
N LEU A 443 10.97 21.65 0.02
CA LEU A 443 12.05 22.11 -0.85
C LEU A 443 13.26 22.55 0.00
N TYR A 444 14.34 21.80 -0.12
CA TYR A 444 15.62 22.09 0.52
C TYR A 444 16.60 22.70 -0.47
N SER A 445 17.29 23.76 -0.07
CA SER A 445 18.40 24.39 -0.79
C SER A 445 19.71 24.14 -0.05
N SER A 446 20.68 23.49 -0.70
CA SER A 446 22.02 23.34 -0.15
C SER A 446 22.84 24.63 -0.21
N ILE A 447 22.37 25.65 -0.94
CA ILE A 447 23.02 26.96 -1.01
C ILE A 447 22.70 27.75 0.27
N ASP A 448 21.44 27.73 0.68
CA ASP A 448 20.94 28.50 1.82
C ASP A 448 20.87 27.65 3.11
N GLU A 449 21.15 26.35 3.00
CA GLU A 449 21.00 25.33 4.07
C GLU A 449 19.63 25.39 4.76
N ASN A 450 18.58 25.70 3.98
CA ASN A 450 17.22 25.87 4.49
C ASN A 450 16.23 24.92 3.81
N LEU A 451 15.29 24.40 4.60
CA LEU A 451 14.14 23.60 4.18
C LEU A 451 12.87 24.44 4.30
N ASN A 452 12.13 24.58 3.20
CA ASN A 452 10.82 25.22 3.19
C ASN A 452 9.73 24.17 2.95
N LEU A 453 8.63 24.27 3.70
CA LEU A 453 7.45 23.43 3.54
C LEU A 453 6.30 24.28 3.00
N PHE A 454 5.65 23.81 1.94
CA PHE A 454 4.51 24.45 1.32
C PHE A 454 3.32 23.50 1.40
N GLU A 455 2.26 23.90 2.09
CA GLU A 455 1.00 23.15 2.09
C GLU A 455 0.37 23.21 0.70
N VAL A 456 -0.04 22.05 0.18
CA VAL A 456 -0.73 21.91 -1.10
C VAL A 456 -2.10 21.32 -0.81
N THR A 457 -3.15 22.04 -1.15
CA THR A 457 -4.54 21.67 -0.80
C THR A 457 -5.05 20.46 -1.57
N GLU A 458 -4.53 20.24 -2.77
CA GLU A 458 -4.90 19.14 -3.67
C GLU A 458 -3.78 18.11 -3.74
N ASP A 459 -4.09 16.91 -4.25
CA ASP A 459 -3.05 15.92 -4.49
C ASP A 459 -2.04 16.38 -5.55
N PHE A 460 -0.78 15.98 -5.40
CA PHE A 460 0.28 16.38 -6.32
C PHE A 460 1.40 15.35 -6.43
N SER A 461 2.16 15.44 -7.52
CA SER A 461 3.35 14.61 -7.77
C SER A 461 4.50 15.45 -8.31
N ILE A 462 5.73 15.08 -7.93
CA ILE A 462 6.97 15.75 -8.32
C ILE A 462 7.69 14.96 -9.42
N GLY A 463 7.79 15.58 -10.58
CA GLY A 463 8.50 15.08 -11.76
C GLY A 463 10.02 15.29 -11.69
N SER A 464 10.69 14.96 -12.79
CA SER A 464 12.14 15.12 -12.91
C SER A 464 12.56 16.60 -13.00
N TRP A 465 13.83 16.87 -12.69
CA TRP A 465 14.44 18.18 -12.84
C TRP A 465 14.60 18.56 -14.33
N THR A 466 14.19 19.78 -14.67
CA THR A 466 14.44 20.42 -15.97
C THR A 466 15.49 21.52 -15.83
N ALA A 467 15.95 22.13 -16.93
CA ALA A 467 16.89 23.25 -16.85
C ALA A 467 16.39 24.40 -15.95
N ASP A 468 15.07 24.55 -15.80
CA ASP A 468 14.43 25.69 -15.14
C ASP A 468 13.82 25.35 -13.77
N GLY A 469 13.79 24.08 -13.36
CA GLY A 469 13.19 23.65 -12.10
C GLY A 469 12.55 22.25 -12.11
N PHE A 470 11.92 21.87 -11.01
CA PHE A 470 11.11 20.64 -10.93
C PHE A 470 9.75 20.85 -11.55
N LEU A 471 9.25 19.85 -12.28
CA LEU A 471 7.86 19.81 -12.69
C LEU A 471 6.99 19.29 -11.56
N VAL A 472 5.88 19.96 -11.27
CA VAL A 472 4.91 19.57 -10.24
C VAL A 472 3.54 19.49 -10.89
N SER A 473 2.94 18.30 -10.89
CA SER A 473 1.56 18.10 -11.33
C SER A 473 0.65 18.20 -10.12
N ILE A 474 -0.36 19.06 -10.17
CA ILE A 474 -1.35 19.25 -9.09
C ILE A 474 -2.73 18.93 -9.64
N GLN A 475 -3.52 18.15 -8.90
CA GLN A 475 -4.89 17.79 -9.25
C GLN A 475 -5.78 19.04 -9.38
N ASN A 476 -6.70 19.06 -10.35
CA ASN A 476 -7.66 20.15 -10.56
C ASN A 476 -9.06 19.63 -10.96
N GLY A 477 -9.89 19.26 -9.98
CA GLY A 477 -11.25 18.78 -10.24
C GLY A 477 -11.28 17.46 -11.03
N VAL A 478 -11.22 17.51 -12.36
CA VAL A 478 -11.27 16.35 -13.28
C VAL A 478 -9.94 15.99 -13.94
N GLY A 479 -8.84 16.70 -13.65
CA GLY A 479 -7.54 16.44 -14.26
C GLY A 479 -6.36 16.89 -13.41
N SER A 480 -5.28 17.34 -14.05
CA SER A 480 -4.17 18.02 -13.38
C SER A 480 -3.63 19.21 -14.16
N SER A 481 -3.07 20.18 -13.44
CA SER A 481 -2.28 21.31 -13.98
C SER A 481 -0.80 21.08 -13.71
N ILE A 482 0.06 21.47 -14.64
CA ILE A 482 1.52 21.34 -14.50
C ILE A 482 2.13 22.70 -14.16
N TYR A 483 2.93 22.70 -13.12
CA TYR A 483 3.66 23.85 -12.62
C TYR A 483 5.17 23.59 -12.65
N LEU A 484 5.93 24.66 -12.82
CA LEU A 484 7.38 24.66 -12.67
C LEU A 484 7.73 25.24 -11.30
N LEU A 485 8.37 24.44 -10.46
CA LEU A 485 8.98 24.86 -9.20
C LEU A 485 10.43 25.26 -9.45
N THR A 486 10.68 26.56 -9.48
CA THR A 486 12.01 27.14 -9.71
C THR A 486 12.91 27.04 -8.47
N PRO A 487 14.25 27.18 -8.64
CA PRO A 487 15.19 27.21 -7.52
C PRO A 487 14.84 28.19 -6.39
N GLY A 488 14.24 29.33 -6.72
CA GLY A 488 13.83 30.35 -5.76
C GLY A 488 12.55 30.02 -4.99
N GLY A 489 12.02 28.79 -5.10
CA GLY A 489 10.76 28.37 -4.49
C GLY A 489 9.52 29.01 -5.10
N LYS A 490 9.65 29.68 -6.27
CA LYS A 490 8.49 30.20 -7.00
C LYS A 490 7.93 29.11 -7.89
N MET A 491 6.62 28.91 -7.77
CA MET A 491 5.85 28.03 -8.62
C MET A 491 5.16 28.86 -9.70
N SER A 492 5.38 28.53 -10.98
CA SER A 492 4.73 29.17 -12.12
C SER A 492 4.14 28.10 -13.03
N GLY A 493 2.84 28.17 -13.33
CA GLY A 493 2.13 27.16 -14.12
C GLY A 493 1.64 27.66 -15.47
N GLN A 494 1.21 26.71 -16.30
CA GLN A 494 0.36 26.93 -17.47
C GLN A 494 -1.10 26.62 -17.17
#